data_AF-A0A5N7ZN56-F1
#
_entry.id   AF-A0A5N7ZN56-F1
#
_cell.length_a   1.000
_cell.length_b   1.000
_cell.length_c   1.000
_cell.angle_alpha   90.00
_cell.angle_beta   90.00
_cell.angle_gamma   90.00
#
_symmetry.space_group_name_H-M   'P 1'
#
loop_
_entity.id
_entity.type
_entity.pdbx_description
1 polymer ?
#
loop_
_entity_poly.entity_id
_entity_poly.type
_entity_poly.pdbx_seq_one_letter_code
_entity_poly.pdbx_strand_id
1 'polypeptide(L)' 'GHVHHEFDRRRHNLRMLATPSTCFQFSIRDGKHVVDNMAPGYRWIKLYQDGSMATGVRRVQDALWHPALAASAKAQAA' A
#
# COMPACT_ATOMS: atom_id res chain seq x y z
N GLY A 1 3.96 -8.37 2.78
CA GLY A 1 4.55 -7.37 1.86
C GLY A 1 4.54 -7.94 0.45
N HIS A 2 5.49 -7.57 -0.40
CA HIS A 2 5.70 -8.05 -1.80
C HIS A 2 4.58 -7.70 -2.81
N VAL A 3 3.31 -7.78 -2.41
CA VAL A 3 2.16 -7.54 -3.29
C VAL A 3 1.85 -6.06 -3.52
N HIS A 4 2.49 -5.13 -2.80
CA HIS A 4 2.28 -3.68 -2.89
C HIS A 4 0.81 -3.25 -2.70
N HIS A 5 0.04 -4.04 -1.96
CA HIS A 5 -1.36 -3.75 -1.66
C HIS A 5 -1.63 -4.00 -0.19
N GLU A 6 -2.60 -3.25 0.33
CA GLU A 6 -3.17 -3.55 1.63
C GLU A 6 -3.98 -4.85 1.54
N PHE A 7 -3.71 -5.77 2.46
CA PHE A 7 -4.51 -6.96 2.63
C PHE A 7 -4.72 -7.21 4.12
N ASP A 8 -5.96 -7.51 4.48
CA ASP A 8 -6.34 -7.93 5.83
C ASP A 8 -7.53 -8.88 5.71
N ARG A 9 -7.25 -10.18 5.83
CA ARG A 9 -8.25 -11.25 5.75
C ARG A 9 -7.92 -12.37 6.72
N ARG A 10 -8.94 -13.13 7.10
CA ARG A 10 -8.79 -14.34 7.90
C ARG A 10 -8.96 -15.58 7.02
N ARG A 11 -8.13 -16.59 7.26
CA ARG A 11 -8.28 -17.96 6.76
C ARG A 11 -8.25 -18.89 7.97
N HIS A 12 -9.42 -19.39 8.36
CA HIS A 12 -9.61 -20.11 9.63
C HIS A 12 -9.13 -19.26 10.84
N ASN A 13 -8.22 -19.81 11.63
CA ASN A 13 -7.61 -19.16 12.78
C ASN A 13 -6.46 -18.20 12.43
N LEU A 14 -6.01 -18.16 11.16
CA LEU A 14 -4.90 -17.31 10.72
C LEU A 14 -5.41 -15.97 10.19
N ARG A 15 -4.86 -14.86 10.71
CA ARG A 15 -5.01 -13.53 10.13
C ARG A 15 -3.82 -13.28 9.20
N MET A 16 -4.09 -13.02 7.93
CA MET A 16 -3.08 -12.73 6.91
C MET A 16 -3.09 -11.23 6.63
N LEU A 17 -1.91 -10.61 6.73
CA LEU A 17 -1.72 -9.18 6.52
C LEU A 17 -0.73 -8.93 5.38
N ALA A 18 -1.08 -8.02 4.48
CA ALA A 18 -0.12 -7.38 3.59
C ALA A 18 -0.07 -5.87 3.85
N THR A 19 1.07 -5.31 3.48
CA THR A 19 1.43 -3.92 3.69
C THR A 19 1.65 -3.30 2.32
N PRO A 20 1.09 -2.11 2.04
CA PRO A 20 1.43 -1.36 0.85
C PRO A 20 2.93 -1.06 0.78
N SER A 21 3.40 -0.70 -0.41
CA SER A 21 4.76 -0.19 -0.58
C SER A 21 4.86 1.25 -0.06
N THR A 22 6.02 1.61 0.48
CA THR A 22 6.37 3.00 0.84
C THR A 22 6.76 3.85 -0.36
N CYS A 23 6.78 3.26 -1.57
CA CYS A 23 7.00 3.92 -2.85
C CYS A 23 5.76 3.71 -3.75
N PHE A 24 5.93 3.24 -4.99
CA PHE A 24 4.81 2.98 -5.90
C PHE A 24 4.03 1.72 -5.54
N GLN A 25 2.73 1.72 -5.86
CA GLN A 25 1.93 0.51 -5.89
C GLN A 25 1.91 -0.06 -7.32
N PHE A 26 1.67 -1.36 -7.48
CA PHE A 26 1.49 -1.97 -8.80
C PHE A 26 0.25 -2.86 -8.81
N SER A 27 -0.38 -2.98 -9.96
CA SER A 27 -1.51 -3.88 -10.19
C SER A 27 -1.19 -4.81 -11.36
N ILE A 28 -1.84 -5.96 -11.42
CA ILE A 28 -1.74 -6.86 -12.58
C ILE A 28 -2.96 -6.60 -13.46
N ARG A 29 -2.74 -6.16 -14.69
CA ARG A 29 -3.77 -5.99 -15.72
C ARG A 29 -3.35 -6.77 -16.97
N ASP A 30 -4.22 -7.65 -17.45
CA ASP A 30 -3.95 -8.50 -18.62
C ASP A 30 -2.62 -9.28 -18.56
N GLY A 31 -2.28 -9.78 -17.36
CA GLY A 31 -1.05 -10.53 -17.12
C GLY A 31 0.22 -9.68 -17.05
N LYS A 32 0.12 -8.35 -17.12
CA LYS A 32 1.26 -7.42 -17.03
C LYS A 32 1.23 -6.61 -15.74
N HIS A 33 2.41 -6.36 -15.18
CA HIS A 33 2.57 -5.41 -14.09
C HIS A 33 2.41 -3.98 -14.61
N VAL A 34 1.49 -3.24 -14.00
CA VAL A 34 1.27 -1.82 -14.26
C VAL A 34 1.47 -1.05 -12.98
N VAL A 35 2.11 0.12 -13.06
CA VAL A 35 2.17 1.05 -11.92
C VAL A 35 0.76 1.56 -11.65
N ASP A 36 0.38 1.54 -10.38
CA ASP A 36 -0.92 2.02 -9.91
C ASP A 36 -0.78 3.44 -9.34
N ASN A 37 -1.82 4.25 -9.50
CA ASN A 37 -1.83 5.65 -9.05
C ASN A 37 -2.12 5.77 -7.55
N MET A 38 -2.43 4.67 -6.85
CA MET A 38 -2.66 4.70 -5.41
C MET A 38 -1.44 5.20 -4.63
N ALA A 39 -1.68 6.02 -3.61
CA ALA A 39 -0.63 6.65 -2.82
C ALA A 39 0.24 5.64 -2.04
N PRO A 40 1.55 5.93 -1.87
CA PRO A 40 2.44 5.20 -0.96
C PRO A 40 1.84 5.10 0.45
N GLY A 41 2.16 4.03 1.16
CA GLY A 41 1.68 3.86 2.53
C GLY A 41 2.48 2.89 3.36
N TYR A 42 2.14 2.84 4.64
CA TYR A 42 2.68 1.89 5.62
C TYR A 42 1.56 1.31 6.48
N ARG A 43 1.83 0.16 7.11
CA ARG A 43 0.96 -0.45 8.11
C ARG A 43 1.58 -0.24 9.49
N TRP A 44 0.79 0.26 10.43
CA TRP A 44 1.16 0.28 11.84
C TRP A 44 0.56 -0.95 12.54
N ILE A 45 1.25 -1.46 13.56
CA ILE A 45 0.79 -2.54 14.43
C ILE A 45 0.97 -2.07 15.87
N LYS A 46 -0.11 -2.14 16.65
CA LYS A 46 -0.10 -1.92 18.10
C LYS A 46 -0.41 -3.24 18.78
N LEU A 47 0.50 -3.68 19.65
CA LEU A 47 0.35 -4.89 20.45
C LEU A 47 -0.12 -4.50 21.86
N TYR A 48 -1.04 -5.26 22.42
CA TYR A 48 -1.57 -5.07 23.77
C TYR A 48 -1.10 -6.21 24.69
N GLN A 49 -1.15 -5.98 26.00
CA GLN A 49 -0.67 -6.94 27.00
C GLN A 49 -1.51 -8.23 27.06
N ASP A 50 -2.77 -8.18 26.63
CA ASP A 50 -3.67 -9.33 26.56
C ASP A 50 -3.44 -10.22 25.32
N GLY A 51 -2.41 -9.92 24.53
CA GLY A 51 -2.10 -10.62 23.28
C GLY A 51 -2.95 -10.17 22.09
N SER A 52 -3.87 -9.22 22.27
CA SER A 52 -4.59 -8.62 21.16
C SER A 52 -3.72 -7.64 20.37
N MET A 53 -4.16 -7.30 19.16
CA MET A 53 -3.49 -6.30 18.33
C MET A 53 -4.48 -5.41 17.58
N ALA A 54 -4.11 -4.14 17.43
CA ALA A 54 -4.72 -3.21 16.49
C ALA A 54 -3.75 -2.94 15.34
N THR A 55 -4.28 -2.71 14.15
CA THR A 55 -3.47 -2.37 12.98
C THR A 55 -4.30 -1.56 11.99
N GLY A 56 -3.64 -0.73 11.21
CA GLY A 56 -4.25 0.00 10.11
C GLY A 56 -3.18 0.45 9.12
N VAL A 57 -3.63 0.94 7.97
CA VAL A 57 -2.77 1.51 6.94
C VAL A 57 -2.87 3.03 6.99
N ARG A 58 -1.73 3.70 6.83
CA ARG A 58 -1.64 5.15 6.60
C ARG A 58 -0.99 5.39 5.26
N ARG A 59 -1.56 6.32 4.49
CA ARG A 59 -1.08 6.72 3.17
C ARG A 59 -0.69 8.18 3.16
N VAL A 60 0.16 8.54 2.20
CA VAL A 60 0.36 9.95 1.85
C VAL A 60 -0.99 10.52 1.42
N GLN A 61 -1.28 11.75 1.83
CA GLN A 61 -2.55 12.40 1.50
C GLN A 61 -2.66 12.61 -0.01
N ASP A 62 -3.84 12.38 -0.58
CA ASP A 62 -4.07 12.48 -2.03
C ASP A 62 -3.71 13.88 -2.58
N ALA A 63 -4.01 14.93 -1.80
CA ALA A 63 -3.66 16.32 -2.13
C ALA A 63 -2.15 16.55 -2.27
N LEU A 64 -1.31 15.74 -1.60
CA LEU A 64 0.15 15.78 -1.72
C LEU A 64 0.65 14.81 -2.80
N TRP A 65 -0.02 13.67 -2.97
CA TRP A 65 0.41 12.61 -3.86
C TRP A 65 0.14 12.90 -5.34
N HIS A 66 -1.07 13.36 -5.69
CA HIS A 66 -1.45 13.55 -7.09
C HIS A 66 -0.58 14.58 -7.83
N PRO A 67 -0.24 15.75 -7.23
CA PRO A 67 0.70 16.68 -7.86
C PRO A 67 2.10 16.08 -8.06
N ALA A 68 2.60 15.32 -7.08
CA ALA A 68 3.91 14.68 -7.16
C ALA A 68 3.98 13.61 -8.26
N LEU A 69 2.91 12.81 -8.41
CA LEU A 69 2.80 11.81 -9.47
C LEU A 69 2.81 12.46 -10.86
N ALA A 70 2.07 13.56 -11.05
CA ALA A 70 2.02 14.29 -12.31
C ALA A 70 3.37 14.92 -12.67
N ALA A 71 4.11 15.44 -11.69
CA ALA A 71 5.45 15.97 -11.89
C ALA A 71 6.44 14.86 -12.33
N SER A 72 6.37 13.68 -11.71
CA SER A 72 7.24 12.56 -12.06
C SER A 72 6.99 12.03 -13.47
N ALA A 73 5.72 11.95 -13.90
CA ALA A 73 5.38 11.51 -15.25
C ALA A 73 5.93 12.46 -16.33
N LYS A 74 5.89 13.78 -16.07
CA LYS A 74 6.48 14.78 -16.98
C LYS A 74 8.00 14.67 -17.07
N ALA A 75 8.67 14.39 -15.96
CA ALA A 75 10.13 14.22 -15.94
C ALA A 75 10.61 12.96 -16.67
N GLN A 76 9.79 11.92 -16.77
CA GLN A 76 10.12 10.68 -17.51
C GLN A 76 9.84 10.77 -19.01
N ALA A 77 9.09 11.79 -19.46
CA ALA A 77 8.73 11.99 -20.86
C ALA A 77 9.63 13.00 -21.60
N ALA A 78 10.57 13.63 -20.89
CA ALA A 78 11.58 14.55 -21.42
C ALA A 78 12.94 13.86 -21.51
#